data_AF-A0A1Y4BMP5-F1
#
_entry.id   AF-A0A1Y4BMP5-F1
#
_cell.length_a   1.000
_cell.length_b   1.000
_cell.length_c   1.000
_cell.angle_alpha   90.00
_cell.angle_beta   90.00
_cell.angle_gamma   90.00
#
_symmetry.space_group_name_H-M   'P 1'
#
loop_
_entity.id
_entity.type
_entity.pdbx_description
1 polymer ?
#
loop_
_entity_poly.entity_id
_entity_poly.type
_entity_poly.pdbx_seq_one_letter_code
_entity_poly.pdbx_strand_id
1 'polypeptide(L)'
;MNCAVCGRELPEAAAFCPRCAHATGGAAECGDYAYEAFISYRHTPEDRALARRIQRRIEGHRVPRELRQDGRTRLGKCFRDEDELPTSDSLPNLIGDALGRSRFLIVICSPRMCESLWVAREVELFSAYHGRDRVLLALADGEPAESFPPLLMSITEKSDGEPVQ
;
A
#
# COMPACT_ATOMS: atom_id res chain seq x y z
N MET A 1 -1.75 9.26 -18.67
CA MET A 1 -1.36 8.30 -19.73
C MET A 1 -2.37 7.15 -19.80
N ASN A 2 -2.40 6.33 -20.86
CA ASN A 2 -3.33 5.19 -20.94
C ASN A 2 -2.58 3.86 -20.85
N CYS A 3 -3.18 2.87 -20.19
CA CYS A 3 -2.66 1.51 -20.17
C CYS A 3 -2.71 0.91 -21.58
N ALA A 4 -1.56 0.44 -22.09
CA ALA A 4 -1.46 -0.20 -23.40
C ALA A 4 -2.28 -1.50 -23.53
N VAL A 5 -2.65 -2.14 -22.41
CA VAL A 5 -3.38 -3.42 -22.40
C VAL A 5 -4.88 -3.22 -22.23
N CYS A 6 -5.31 -2.45 -21.23
CA CYS A 6 -6.73 -2.33 -20.88
C CYS A 6 -7.34 -0.97 -21.21
N GLY A 7 -6.58 -0.04 -21.81
CA GLY A 7 -7.04 1.29 -22.23
C GLY A 7 -7.34 2.28 -21.10
N ARG A 8 -7.24 1.84 -19.83
CA ARG A 8 -7.56 2.65 -18.65
C ARG A 8 -6.66 3.88 -18.56
N GLU A 9 -7.23 5.02 -18.18
CA GLU A 9 -6.47 6.22 -17.81
C GLU A 9 -5.68 5.99 -16.52
N LEU A 10 -4.42 6.41 -16.53
CA LEU A 10 -3.44 6.22 -15.46
C LEU A 10 -2.73 7.55 -15.14
N PRO A 11 -2.31 7.74 -13.88
CA PRO A 11 -1.39 8.79 -13.50
C PRO A 11 -0.12 8.75 -14.37
N GLU A 12 0.46 9.90 -14.65
CA GLU A 12 1.63 10.03 -15.53
C GLU A 12 2.88 9.32 -14.99
N ALA A 13 3.00 9.22 -13.66
CA ALA A 13 4.06 8.49 -12.97
C ALA A 13 3.68 7.04 -12.58
N ALA A 14 2.59 6.48 -13.14
CA ALA A 14 2.22 5.10 -12.87
C ALA A 14 3.25 4.15 -13.47
N ALA A 15 3.87 3.33 -12.62
CA ALA A 15 4.74 2.23 -13.04
C ALA A 15 3.94 0.96 -13.38
N PHE A 16 2.71 0.84 -12.87
CA PHE A 16 1.84 -0.32 -13.05
C PHE A 16 0.39 0.12 -13.32
N CYS A 17 -0.37 -0.72 -14.03
CA CYS A 17 -1.81 -0.54 -14.17
C CYS A 17 -2.54 -1.17 -12.98
N PRO A 18 -3.36 -0.43 -12.20
CA PRO A 18 -4.09 -0.98 -11.07
C PRO A 18 -5.28 -1.86 -11.49
N ARG A 19 -5.61 -1.97 -12.79
CA ARG A 19 -6.64 -2.92 -13.25
C ARG A 19 -6.03 -4.28 -13.60
N CYS A 20 -5.11 -4.30 -14.57
CA CYS A 20 -4.54 -5.53 -15.11
C CYS A 20 -3.11 -5.85 -14.64
N ALA A 21 -2.55 -5.06 -13.71
CA ALA A 21 -1.20 -5.21 -13.17
C ALA A 21 -0.05 -5.09 -14.22
N HIS A 22 -0.34 -4.72 -15.46
CA HIS A 22 0.68 -4.54 -16.49
C HIS A 22 1.62 -3.38 -16.16
N ALA A 23 2.93 -3.60 -16.25
CA ALA A 23 3.94 -2.56 -16.06
C ALA A 23 3.91 -1.56 -17.22
N THR A 24 3.89 -0.26 -16.91
CA THR A 24 3.68 0.81 -17.90
C THR A 24 4.97 1.50 -18.36
N GLY A 25 6.12 0.84 -18.19
CA GLY A 25 7.43 1.33 -18.66
C GLY A 25 8.00 2.54 -17.91
N GLY A 26 7.21 3.19 -17.04
CA GLY A 26 7.59 4.33 -16.22
C GLY A 26 8.09 3.96 -14.82
N ALA A 27 8.70 2.78 -14.64
CA ALA A 27 9.29 2.42 -13.36
C ALA A 27 10.67 3.06 -13.24
N ALA A 28 10.73 4.29 -12.72
CA ALA A 28 11.90 4.63 -11.92
C ALA A 28 11.87 3.66 -10.73
N GLU A 29 12.82 2.74 -10.66
CA GLU A 29 13.20 2.19 -9.36
C GLU A 29 13.65 3.40 -8.55
N CYS A 30 12.73 4.01 -7.80
CA CYS A 30 13.03 5.17 -6.97
C CYS A 30 13.97 4.67 -5.88
N GLY A 31 15.27 4.81 -6.16
CA GLY A 31 16.35 4.32 -5.32
C GLY A 31 16.43 4.97 -3.95
N ASP A 32 15.47 5.82 -3.55
CA ASP A 32 15.39 6.40 -2.22
C ASP A 32 13.93 6.60 -1.78
N TYR A 33 13.29 5.52 -1.33
CA TYR A 33 12.03 5.63 -0.59
C TYR A 33 12.28 6.38 0.72
N ALA A 34 11.58 7.50 0.92
CA ALA A 34 11.68 8.27 2.16
C ALA A 34 11.09 7.52 3.36
N TYR A 35 10.13 6.63 3.09
CA TYR A 35 9.46 5.81 4.09
C TYR A 35 9.50 4.34 3.69
N GLU A 36 9.73 3.47 4.67
CA GLU A 36 9.64 2.03 4.48
C GLU A 36 8.18 1.60 4.28
N ALA A 37 7.24 2.21 5.00
CA ALA A 37 5.82 1.92 4.85
C ALA A 37 4.95 3.15 5.07
N PHE A 38 3.87 3.25 4.30
CA PHE A 38 2.70 4.07 4.60
C PHE A 38 1.69 3.21 5.36
N ILE A 39 1.16 3.68 6.48
CA ILE A 39 0.15 2.96 7.28
C ILE A 39 -1.17 3.70 7.15
N SER A 40 -2.10 3.11 6.40
CA SER A 40 -3.49 3.55 6.21
C SER A 40 -4.40 2.82 7.20
N TYR A 41 -5.22 3.56 7.93
CA TYR A 41 -6.09 3.04 8.97
C TYR A 41 -7.21 4.03 9.25
N ARG A 42 -8.29 3.58 9.90
CA ARG A 42 -9.34 4.50 10.36
C ARG A 42 -8.91 5.18 11.65
N HIS A 43 -9.33 6.42 11.86
CA HIS A 43 -8.99 7.15 13.08
C HIS A 43 -9.78 6.74 14.34
N THR A 44 -10.22 5.48 14.41
CA THR A 44 -10.78 4.91 15.64
C THR A 44 -9.67 4.76 16.70
N PRO A 45 -9.99 4.86 18.00
CA PRO A 45 -9.00 4.65 19.07
C PRO A 45 -8.25 3.31 18.96
N GLU A 46 -8.97 2.25 18.58
CA GLU A 46 -8.48 0.89 18.43
C GLU A 46 -7.49 0.78 17.26
N ASP A 47 -7.90 1.24 16.07
CA ASP A 47 -7.07 1.19 14.87
C ASP A 47 -5.84 2.11 15.02
N ARG A 48 -6.00 3.27 15.68
CA ARG A 48 -4.88 4.18 15.99
C ARG A 48 -3.86 3.53 16.92
N ALA A 49 -4.32 2.78 17.93
CA ALA A 49 -3.43 2.05 18.83
C ALA A 49 -2.65 0.96 18.07
N LEU A 50 -3.33 0.25 17.16
CA LEU A 50 -2.71 -0.77 16.32
C LEU A 50 -1.70 -0.16 15.32
N ALA A 51 -2.06 0.93 14.63
CA ALA A 51 -1.18 1.66 13.72
C ALA A 51 0.10 2.13 14.41
N ARG A 52 -0.02 2.72 15.61
CA ARG A 52 1.15 3.11 16.43
C ARG A 52 2.01 1.90 16.82
N ARG A 53 1.39 0.77 17.12
CA ARG A 53 2.12 -0.46 17.46
C ARG A 53 2.89 -1.01 16.26
N ILE A 54 2.27 -1.02 15.07
CA ILE A 54 2.91 -1.44 13.82
C ILE A 54 4.08 -0.51 13.50
N GLN A 55 3.86 0.80 13.50
CA GLN A 55 4.90 1.81 13.26
C GLN A 55 6.11 1.60 14.18
N ARG A 56 5.89 1.55 15.50
CA ARG A 56 6.99 1.35 16.47
C ARG A 56 7.74 0.05 16.24
N ARG A 57 7.05 -1.02 15.85
CA ARG A 57 7.70 -2.31 15.56
C ARG A 57 8.57 -2.23 14.32
N ILE A 58 8.11 -1.60 13.24
CA ILE A 58 8.89 -1.45 12.01
C ILE A 58 10.11 -0.56 12.25
N GLU A 59 9.90 0.62 12.83
CA GLU A 59 10.98 1.60 13.08
C GLU A 59 12.02 1.09 14.08
N GLY A 60 11.58 0.29 15.07
CA GLY A 60 12.44 -0.34 16.07
C GLY A 60 13.09 -1.64 15.60
N HIS A 61 12.66 -2.22 14.46
CA HIS A 61 13.17 -3.52 14.03
C HIS A 61 14.61 -3.39 13.53
N ARG A 62 15.51 -4.15 14.15
CA ARG A 62 16.87 -4.35 13.65
C ARG A 62 16.90 -5.55 12.73
N VAL A 63 17.40 -5.34 11.51
CA VAL A 63 17.53 -6.40 10.53
C VAL A 63 18.65 -7.37 10.99
N PRO A 64 18.34 -8.67 11.16
CA PRO A 64 19.33 -9.71 11.44
C PRO A 64 20.46 -9.67 10.41
N ARG A 65 21.70 -9.94 10.83
CA ARG A 65 22.89 -9.72 9.99
C ARG A 65 22.82 -10.52 8.68
N GLU A 66 22.23 -11.70 8.75
CA GLU A 66 22.03 -12.67 7.67
C GLU A 66 21.02 -12.16 6.61
N LEU A 67 20.12 -11.25 6.99
CA LEU A 67 19.07 -10.71 6.13
C LEU A 67 19.37 -9.28 5.65
N ARG A 68 20.53 -8.70 6.01
CA ARG A 68 20.88 -7.34 5.61
C ARG A 68 21.21 -7.30 4.12
N GLN A 69 20.27 -6.77 3.36
CA GLN A 69 20.55 -6.28 2.02
C GLN A 69 21.17 -4.87 2.14
N ASP A 70 22.24 -4.62 1.39
CA ASP A 70 22.88 -3.31 1.24
C ASP A 70 23.36 -2.66 2.57
N GLY A 71 23.68 -3.48 3.57
CA GLY A 71 24.18 -3.01 4.87
C GLY A 71 23.12 -2.32 5.76
N ARG A 72 21.84 -2.33 5.36
CA ARG A 72 20.75 -1.73 6.15
C ARG A 72 20.59 -2.45 7.48
N THR A 73 20.74 -1.71 8.58
CA THR A 73 20.65 -2.26 9.95
C THR A 73 19.26 -2.13 10.56
N ARG A 74 18.38 -1.33 9.95
CA ARG A 74 17.00 -1.07 10.35
C ARG A 74 16.11 -1.02 9.12
N LEU A 75 14.83 -1.30 9.31
CA LEU A 75 13.84 -1.24 8.23
C LEU A 75 13.65 0.20 7.74
N GLY A 76 13.40 1.16 8.63
CA GLY A 76 13.27 2.57 8.23
C GLY A 76 12.10 3.24 8.94
N LYS A 77 11.77 4.46 8.51
CA LYS A 77 10.65 5.25 9.06
C LYS A 77 9.34 4.85 8.41
N CYS A 78 8.24 4.92 9.15
CA CYS A 78 6.91 4.80 8.55
C CYS A 78 6.25 6.17 8.47
N PHE A 79 5.43 6.37 7.44
CA PHE A 79 4.43 7.42 7.43
C PHE A 79 3.12 6.82 7.95
N ARG A 80 2.49 7.48 8.92
CA ARG A 80 1.19 7.07 9.44
C ARG A 80 0.20 8.14 9.04
N ASP A 81 -0.93 7.72 8.49
CA ASP A 81 -2.01 8.63 8.12
C ASP A 81 -2.65 9.23 9.40
N GLU A 82 -2.12 10.35 9.89
CA GLU A 82 -2.53 10.96 11.17
C GLU A 82 -3.50 12.12 11.05
N ASP A 83 -3.93 12.50 9.84
CA ASP A 83 -4.61 13.78 9.64
C ASP A 83 -6.09 13.66 9.27
N GLU A 84 -6.96 13.84 10.27
CA GLU A 84 -7.99 14.88 10.15
C GLU A 84 -7.29 16.25 10.26
N LEU A 85 -6.77 16.71 9.13
CA LEU A 85 -6.40 18.08 8.73
C LEU A 85 -6.21 19.21 9.77
N PRO A 86 -5.16 20.04 9.55
CA PRO A 86 -5.30 21.49 9.45
C PRO A 86 -5.69 21.89 8.02
N THR A 87 -6.88 22.47 7.89
CA THR A 87 -7.44 23.35 6.85
C THR A 87 -6.46 23.86 5.78
N SER A 88 -6.13 23.08 4.74
CA SER A 88 -5.59 23.62 3.49
C SER A 88 -5.95 22.77 2.28
N ASP A 89 -6.33 23.43 1.17
CA ASP A 89 -6.78 22.88 -0.12
C ASP A 89 -5.75 22.00 -0.88
N SER A 90 -4.69 21.51 -0.22
CA SER A 90 -3.58 20.77 -0.84
C SER A 90 -3.50 19.29 -0.44
N LEU A 91 -4.57 18.74 0.15
CA LEU A 91 -4.66 17.37 0.69
C LEU A 91 -4.31 16.22 -0.27
N PRO A 92 -4.92 16.14 -1.48
CA PRO A 92 -4.75 14.97 -2.33
C PRO A 92 -3.31 14.79 -2.78
N ASN A 93 -2.57 15.91 -2.86
CA ASN A 93 -1.18 15.93 -3.29
C ASN A 93 -0.25 15.39 -2.20
N LEU A 94 -0.51 15.71 -0.93
CA LEU A 94 0.36 15.27 0.18
C LEU A 94 0.27 13.76 0.45
N ILE A 95 -0.94 13.20 0.37
CA ILE A 95 -1.17 11.75 0.48
C ILE A 95 -0.58 11.03 -0.74
N GLY A 96 -0.84 11.54 -1.95
CA GLY A 96 -0.30 10.98 -3.19
C GLY A 96 1.23 10.94 -3.19
N ASP A 97 1.87 12.02 -2.75
CA ASP A 97 3.34 12.11 -2.62
C ASP A 97 3.87 11.14 -1.55
N ALA A 98 3.20 11.02 -0.41
CA ALA A 98 3.58 10.08 0.64
C ALA A 98 3.47 8.63 0.15
N LEU A 99 2.41 8.28 -0.58
CA LEU A 99 2.25 6.97 -1.22
C LEU A 99 3.34 6.72 -2.27
N GLY A 100 3.66 7.71 -3.11
CA GLY A 100 4.74 7.62 -4.10
C GLY A 100 6.12 7.43 -3.47
N ARG A 101 6.35 8.00 -2.27
CA ARG A 101 7.62 7.94 -1.54
C ARG A 101 7.70 6.82 -0.49
N SER A 102 6.68 5.97 -0.40
CA SER A 102 6.63 4.84 0.53
C SER A 102 6.90 3.53 -0.20
N ARG A 103 7.77 2.69 0.35
CA ARG A 103 8.13 1.40 -0.26
C ARG A 103 6.99 0.38 -0.19
N PHE A 104 6.26 0.36 0.93
CA PHE A 104 5.10 -0.50 1.16
C PHE A 104 3.88 0.31 1.59
N LEU A 105 2.69 -0.23 1.36
CA LEU A 105 1.43 0.24 1.91
C LEU A 105 0.91 -0.82 2.89
N ILE A 106 0.68 -0.44 4.14
CA ILE A 106 0.05 -1.28 5.16
C ILE A 106 -1.35 -0.73 5.39
N VAL A 107 -2.36 -1.58 5.20
CA VAL A 107 -3.76 -1.21 5.35
C VAL A 107 -4.34 -1.95 6.53
N ILE A 108 -4.80 -1.21 7.55
CA ILE A 108 -5.47 -1.79 8.71
C ILE A 108 -6.95 -2.00 8.38
N CYS A 109 -7.34 -3.26 8.31
CA CYS A 109 -8.63 -3.74 7.83
C CYS A 109 -9.56 -4.07 9.01
N SER A 110 -10.80 -3.59 8.93
CA SER A 110 -11.91 -3.94 9.83
C SER A 110 -13.23 -3.81 9.06
N PRO A 111 -14.35 -4.43 9.49
CA PRO A 111 -15.55 -4.51 8.64
C PRO A 111 -16.10 -3.14 8.24
N ARG A 112 -16.02 -2.20 9.18
CA ARG A 112 -16.47 -0.81 9.01
C ARG A 112 -15.47 0.07 8.24
N MET A 113 -14.37 -0.49 7.72
CA MET A 113 -13.37 0.21 6.90
C MET A 113 -13.67 0.11 5.40
N CYS A 114 -14.29 -0.99 4.97
CA CYS A 114 -14.69 -1.21 3.58
C CYS A 114 -15.67 -0.16 3.03
N GLU A 115 -16.33 0.61 3.89
CA GLU A 115 -17.25 1.69 3.51
C GLU A 115 -16.53 3.00 3.11
N SER A 116 -15.22 3.11 3.36
CA SER A 116 -14.47 4.34 3.07
C SER A 116 -14.03 4.41 1.60
N LEU A 117 -14.64 5.30 0.82
CA LEU A 117 -14.25 5.65 -0.55
C LEU A 117 -12.76 6.03 -0.68
N TRP A 118 -12.15 6.52 0.41
CA TRP A 118 -10.77 6.99 0.41
C TRP A 118 -9.74 5.85 0.30
N VAL A 119 -10.01 4.73 0.98
CA VAL A 119 -9.15 3.53 0.99
C VAL A 119 -8.99 2.94 -0.42
N ALA A 120 -10.11 2.83 -1.14
CA ALA A 120 -10.09 2.31 -2.51
C ALA A 120 -9.20 3.16 -3.43
N ARG A 121 -9.22 4.48 -3.23
CA ARG A 121 -8.42 5.44 -4.00
C ARG A 121 -6.93 5.34 -3.67
N GLU A 122 -6.56 5.22 -2.40
CA GLU A 122 -5.16 5.03 -2.02
C GLU A 122 -4.60 3.71 -2.53
N VAL A 123 -5.33 2.60 -2.37
CA VAL A 123 -4.92 1.28 -2.86
C VAL A 123 -4.71 1.33 -4.37
N GLU A 124 -5.60 2.01 -5.08
CA GLU A 124 -5.49 2.21 -6.52
C GLU A 124 -4.27 3.05 -6.92
N LEU A 125 -4.06 4.19 -6.27
CA LEU A 125 -2.90 5.06 -6.52
C LEU A 125 -1.59 4.35 -6.19
N PHE A 126 -1.49 3.72 -5.02
CA PHE A 126 -0.30 2.98 -4.61
C PHE A 126 -0.03 1.80 -5.55
N SER A 127 -1.07 1.04 -5.91
CA SER A 127 -0.94 -0.06 -6.88
C SER A 127 -0.48 0.45 -8.24
N ALA A 128 -0.86 1.67 -8.62
CA ALA A 128 -0.37 2.29 -9.85
C ALA A 128 1.11 2.69 -9.76
N TYR A 129 1.60 3.13 -8.60
CA TYR A 129 3.00 3.52 -8.41
C TYR A 129 3.95 2.35 -8.18
N HIS A 130 3.56 1.36 -7.38
CA HIS A 130 4.49 0.34 -6.86
C HIS A 130 4.06 -1.09 -7.14
N GLY A 131 2.88 -1.27 -7.74
CA GLY A 131 2.26 -2.58 -7.90
C GLY A 131 1.57 -3.06 -6.63
N ARG A 132 0.84 -4.17 -6.74
CA ARG A 132 0.03 -4.73 -5.65
C ARG A 132 0.83 -5.56 -4.65
N ASP A 133 1.98 -6.12 -5.06
CA ASP A 133 2.81 -7.00 -4.22
C ASP A 133 3.39 -6.29 -2.98
N ARG A 134 3.32 -4.95 -2.95
CA ARG A 134 3.79 -4.12 -1.84
C ARG A 134 2.65 -3.58 -0.97
N VAL A 135 1.44 -4.09 -1.16
CA VAL A 135 0.29 -3.82 -0.30
C VAL A 135 0.11 -4.96 0.71
N LEU A 136 0.16 -4.62 1.99
CA LEU A 136 0.05 -5.56 3.11
C LEU A 136 -1.24 -5.27 3.89
N LEU A 137 -2.09 -6.27 4.05
CA LEU A 137 -3.34 -6.16 4.79
C LEU A 137 -3.17 -6.64 6.23
N ALA A 138 -3.55 -5.80 7.19
CA ALA A 138 -3.51 -6.10 8.61
C ALA A 138 -4.95 -6.16 9.15
N LEU A 139 -5.47 -7.37 9.37
CA LEU A 139 -6.79 -7.58 9.94
C LEU A 139 -6.80 -7.17 11.42
N ALA A 140 -7.52 -6.10 11.75
CA ALA A 140 -7.72 -5.62 13.11
C ALA A 140 -8.96 -6.24 13.78
N ASP A 141 -10.02 -6.45 13.00
CA ASP A 141 -11.31 -6.96 13.45
C ASP A 141 -12.08 -7.63 12.31
N GLY A 142 -13.06 -8.46 12.65
CA GLY A 142 -13.91 -9.22 11.70
C GLY A 142 -13.14 -10.29 10.92
N GLU A 143 -13.77 -10.76 9.84
CA GLU A 143 -13.18 -11.75 8.93
C GLU A 143 -12.61 -11.10 7.66
N PRO A 144 -11.62 -11.72 6.99
CA PRO A 144 -11.06 -11.21 5.74
C PRO A 144 -12.14 -10.84 4.71
N ALA A 145 -13.16 -11.68 4.55
CA ALA A 145 -14.26 -11.50 3.58
C ALA A 145 -15.11 -10.24 3.82
N GLU A 146 -15.09 -9.69 5.04
CA GLU A 146 -15.86 -8.50 5.43
C GLU A 146 -14.96 -7.27 5.51
N SER A 147 -13.69 -7.47 5.87
CA SER A 147 -12.75 -6.41 6.26
C SER A 147 -11.74 -6.03 5.17
N PHE A 148 -11.48 -6.89 4.18
CA PHE A 148 -10.52 -6.57 3.13
C PHE A 148 -11.18 -5.78 1.99
N PRO A 149 -10.47 -4.83 1.37
CA PRO A 149 -11.02 -4.09 0.26
C PRO A 149 -11.23 -5.02 -0.95
N PRO A 150 -12.41 -4.98 -1.63
CA PRO A 150 -12.72 -5.88 -2.75
C PRO A 150 -11.69 -5.85 -3.88
N LEU A 151 -11.04 -4.70 -4.10
CA LEU A 151 -9.99 -4.50 -5.10
C LEU A 151 -8.73 -5.36 -4.89
N LEU A 152 -8.56 -5.93 -3.70
CA LEU A 152 -7.44 -6.80 -3.33
C LEU A 152 -7.85 -8.26 -3.10
N MET A 153 -9.15 -8.57 -3.07
CA MET A 153 -9.65 -9.95 -2.90
C MET A 153 -9.66 -10.77 -4.19
N SER A 154 -9.71 -10.12 -5.36
CA SER A 154 -9.98 -10.79 -6.65
C SER A 154 -8.77 -11.48 -7.31
N ILE A 155 -7.72 -11.83 -6.55
CA ILE A 155 -6.44 -12.32 -7.11
C ILE A 155 -6.05 -13.72 -6.61
N THR A 156 -6.94 -14.44 -5.90
CA THR A 156 -6.74 -15.87 -5.63
C THR A 156 -7.41 -16.74 -6.69
N GLU A 157 -6.98 -16.60 -7.94
CA GLU A 157 -7.00 -17.71 -8.89
C GLU A 157 -5.59 -17.78 -9.48
N LYS A 158 -4.65 -18.34 -8.71
CA LYS A 158 -3.51 -18.97 -9.35
C LYS A 158 -4.05 -20.17 -10.12
N SER A 159 -3.93 -20.12 -11.43
CA SER A 159 -4.04 -21.28 -12.31
C SER A 159 -2.90 -22.26 -12.01
N ASP A 160 -2.99 -22.99 -10.90
CA ASP A 160 -2.13 -24.14 -10.62
C ASP A 160 -2.90 -25.40 -11.05
N GLY A 161 -2.63 -25.89 -12.27
CA GLY A 161 -3.15 -27.19 -12.70
C GLY A 161 -3.18 -27.46 -14.20
N GLU A 162 -2.14 -27.10 -14.96
CA GLU A 162 -1.92 -27.75 -16.25
C GLU A 162 -1.30 -29.14 -15.95
N PRO A 163 -1.93 -30.26 -16.36
CA PRO A 163 -1.32 -31.57 -16.18
C PRO A 163 -0.13 -31.69 -17.15
N VAL A 164 1.08 -31.76 -16.60
CA VAL A 164 2.21 -32.37 -17.31
C VAL A 164 1.90 -33.87 -17.43
N GLN A 165 1.98 -34.32 -18.69
CA GLN A 165 1.63 -35.62 -19.29
C GLN A 165 1.64 -36.85 -18.38
#